data_AF-A0A534VU49-F1
#
_entry.id   AF-A0A534VU49-F1
#
_cell.length_a   1.000
_cell.length_b   1.000
_cell.length_c   1.000
_cell.angle_alpha   90.00
_cell.angle_beta   90.00
_cell.angle_gamma   90.00
#
_symmetry.space_group_name_H-M   'P 1'
#
loop_
_entity.id
_entity.type
_entity.pdbx_description
1 polymer ?
#
loop_
_entity_poly.entity_id
_entity_poly.type
_entity_poly.pdbx_seq_one_letter_code
_entity_poly.pdbx_strand_id
1 'polypeptide(L)'
;RQWIRHRVASANEYSGRYSLLPLLFYMPEADAFQAQAASNRQGRGGAPLRELHADAVARWESLRRLAAEQYEWLVGHDVARELARIDLPLSTYTQWYWKIDLHNLFHFLTVRADPHAQHEIRVFARVIAGMLKRVAPLSFEAWVDYEFRGTHLSRGELEALRRLVGVADGGLEARPARVSREELARLGLSKREIEELLAKLASSPGDEDFDLDLSAARPAEHFAREMEAAVPRVDRR
;
A
#
# COMPACT_ATOMS: atom_id res chain seq x y z
N ARG A 1 8.36 -3.34 -5.38
CA ARG A 1 8.64 -2.34 -6.46
C ARG A 1 7.95 -0.98 -6.28
N GLN A 2 6.68 -0.88 -5.85
CA GLN A 2 5.98 0.42 -5.73
C GLN A 2 6.65 1.40 -4.76
N TRP A 3 7.27 0.87 -3.71
CA TRP A 3 7.99 1.63 -2.69
C TRP A 3 9.13 2.49 -3.24
N ILE A 4 9.99 1.93 -4.11
CA ILE A 4 11.20 2.62 -4.62
C ILE A 4 10.89 3.79 -5.58
N ARG A 5 9.62 4.01 -5.92
CA ARG A 5 9.17 5.18 -6.70
C ARG A 5 9.26 6.47 -5.90
N HIS A 6 9.41 6.38 -4.57
CA HIS A 6 9.63 7.49 -3.66
C HIS A 6 11.10 7.91 -3.66
N ARG A 7 11.46 8.75 -4.65
CA ARG A 7 12.85 9.14 -5.00
C ARG A 7 13.58 9.96 -3.93
N VAL A 8 12.85 10.52 -2.98
CA VAL A 8 13.36 11.41 -1.91
C VAL A 8 13.82 10.63 -0.67
N ALA A 9 14.02 9.32 -0.80
CA ALA A 9 14.51 8.45 0.26
C ALA A 9 15.82 7.78 -0.13
N SER A 10 16.61 7.37 0.85
CA SER A 10 17.78 6.51 0.65
C SER A 10 17.37 5.06 0.87
N ALA A 11 17.72 4.17 -0.06
CA ALA A 11 17.47 2.74 0.05
C ALA A 11 18.73 1.93 -0.25
N ASN A 12 18.96 0.86 0.50
CA ASN A 12 20.00 -0.13 0.22
C ASN A 12 19.37 -1.52 0.22
N GLU A 13 19.20 -2.09 -0.97
CA GLU A 13 18.50 -3.36 -1.20
C GLU A 13 19.47 -4.54 -1.37
N TYR A 14 19.05 -5.69 -0.86
CA TYR A 14 19.74 -6.96 -1.04
C TYR A 14 19.91 -7.30 -2.53
N SER A 15 21.15 -7.46 -2.97
CA SER A 15 21.48 -7.69 -4.37
C SER A 15 21.66 -9.18 -4.68
N GLY A 16 20.70 -9.75 -5.42
CA GLY A 16 20.86 -11.10 -5.99
C GLY A 16 21.97 -11.25 -7.06
N ARG A 17 22.73 -10.20 -7.38
CA ARG A 17 23.95 -10.31 -8.21
C ARG A 17 25.13 -10.81 -7.37
N TYR A 18 25.19 -10.35 -6.12
CA TYR A 18 26.30 -10.60 -5.22
C TYR A 18 25.99 -11.68 -4.18
N SER A 19 24.71 -12.00 -3.97
CA SER A 19 24.28 -12.95 -2.95
C SER A 19 23.24 -13.93 -3.51
N LEU A 20 23.11 -15.08 -2.85
CA LEU A 20 22.00 -16.00 -3.12
C LEU A 20 20.72 -15.40 -2.57
N LEU A 21 19.65 -15.46 -3.35
CA LEU A 21 18.35 -14.95 -2.93
C LEU A 21 17.65 -15.99 -2.05
N PRO A 22 17.02 -15.57 -0.94
CA PRO A 22 16.17 -16.46 -0.17
C PRO A 22 14.94 -16.85 -1.00
N LEU A 23 14.64 -18.14 -1.07
CA LEU A 23 13.47 -18.70 -1.75
C LEU A 23 12.22 -18.59 -0.87
N LEU A 24 11.97 -17.38 -0.36
CA LEU A 24 10.81 -17.02 0.43
C LEU A 24 9.85 -16.21 -0.44
N PHE A 25 8.58 -16.60 -0.48
CA PHE A 25 7.59 -16.01 -1.39
C PHE A 25 6.37 -15.49 -0.63
N TYR A 26 5.86 -14.32 -1.02
CA TYR A 26 4.60 -13.79 -0.51
C TYR A 26 3.43 -14.72 -0.85
N MET A 27 2.64 -15.10 0.16
CA MET A 27 1.41 -15.84 0.01
C MET A 27 0.24 -15.02 0.57
N PRO A 28 -0.77 -14.67 -0.24
CA PRO A 28 -1.94 -13.96 0.26
C PRO A 28 -2.86 -14.90 1.05
N GLU A 29 -3.37 -14.41 2.17
CA GLU A 29 -4.44 -15.06 2.94
C GLU A 29 -5.74 -15.17 2.13
N ALA A 30 -6.62 -16.11 2.52
CA ALA A 30 -7.88 -16.35 1.81
C ALA A 30 -8.76 -15.09 1.72
N ASP A 31 -8.77 -14.27 2.77
CA ASP A 31 -9.55 -13.02 2.82
C ASP A 31 -8.94 -11.91 1.94
N ALA A 32 -7.64 -12.02 1.65
CA ALA A 32 -6.93 -11.15 0.73
C ALA A 32 -7.09 -11.57 -0.74
N PHE A 33 -7.64 -12.76 -1.01
CA PHE A 33 -7.83 -13.25 -2.37
C PHE A 33 -9.20 -12.82 -2.92
N GLN A 34 -9.22 -11.72 -3.66
CA GLN A 34 -10.44 -11.07 -4.16
C GLN A 34 -10.38 -10.84 -5.66
N ALA A 35 -11.54 -10.60 -6.27
CA ALA A 35 -11.65 -10.21 -7.67
C ALA A 35 -11.03 -8.83 -7.93
N GLN A 36 -10.80 -8.51 -9.21
CA GLN A 36 -10.36 -7.19 -9.63
C GLN A 36 -11.44 -6.15 -9.31
N ALA A 37 -11.06 -5.01 -8.71
CA ALA A 37 -12.01 -3.94 -8.45
C ALA A 37 -12.45 -3.25 -9.76
N ALA A 38 -13.74 -2.93 -9.87
CA ALA A 38 -14.32 -2.30 -11.06
C ALA A 38 -13.85 -0.85 -11.27
N SER A 39 -13.73 -0.08 -10.18
CA SER A 39 -13.34 1.34 -10.22
C SER A 39 -11.85 1.56 -9.94
N ASN A 40 -11.21 0.69 -9.14
CA ASN A 40 -9.80 0.79 -8.79
C ASN A 40 -8.95 -0.20 -9.60
N ARG A 41 -8.28 0.30 -10.65
CA ARG A 41 -7.38 -0.52 -11.47
C ARG A 41 -6.13 -1.02 -10.74
N GLN A 42 -5.77 -0.44 -9.60
CA GLN A 42 -4.61 -0.85 -8.80
C GLN A 42 -4.97 -1.80 -7.66
N GLY A 43 -6.26 -2.09 -7.49
CA GLY A 43 -6.77 -2.80 -6.34
C GLY A 43 -7.66 -3.97 -6.70
N ARG A 44 -7.78 -4.83 -5.69
CA ARG A 44 -8.80 -5.87 -5.62
C ARG A 44 -10.04 -5.33 -4.92
N GLY A 45 -11.19 -5.96 -5.14
CA GLY A 45 -12.46 -5.57 -4.53
C GLY A 45 -13.52 -6.65 -4.65
N GLY A 46 -14.63 -6.45 -3.93
CA GLY A 46 -15.69 -7.44 -3.81
C GLY A 46 -15.41 -8.51 -2.76
N ALA A 47 -16.27 -9.54 -2.73
CA ALA A 47 -16.14 -10.64 -1.79
C ALA A 47 -14.88 -11.48 -2.07
N PRO A 48 -14.21 -12.02 -1.04
CA PRO A 48 -13.12 -12.97 -1.23
C PRO A 48 -13.55 -14.21 -2.02
N LEU A 49 -12.71 -14.66 -2.94
CA LEU A 49 -12.91 -15.84 -3.80
C LEU A 49 -12.42 -17.10 -3.06
N ARG A 50 -12.91 -17.33 -1.84
CA ARG A 50 -12.38 -18.37 -0.94
C ARG A 50 -12.40 -19.77 -1.55
N GLU A 51 -13.43 -20.09 -2.33
CA GLU A 51 -13.58 -21.38 -3.00
C GLU A 51 -12.44 -21.69 -3.99
N LEU A 52 -11.82 -20.65 -4.58
CA LEU A 52 -10.72 -20.78 -5.53
C LEU A 52 -9.34 -20.63 -4.87
N HIS A 53 -9.27 -20.26 -3.59
CA HIS A 53 -8.01 -19.93 -2.92
C HIS A 53 -7.08 -21.14 -2.85
N ALA A 54 -7.60 -22.31 -2.47
CA ALA A 54 -6.80 -23.54 -2.41
C ALA A 54 -6.19 -23.93 -3.77
N ASP A 55 -6.97 -23.83 -4.84
CA ASP A 55 -6.49 -24.10 -6.20
C ASP A 55 -5.43 -23.09 -6.66
N ALA A 56 -5.60 -21.81 -6.29
CA ALA A 56 -4.63 -20.76 -6.57
C ALA A 56 -3.31 -21.00 -5.81
N VAL A 57 -3.39 -21.35 -4.52
CA VAL A 57 -2.23 -21.73 -3.69
C VAL A 57 -1.46 -22.87 -4.33
N ALA A 58 -2.15 -23.97 -4.70
CA ALA A 58 -1.50 -25.11 -5.36
C ALA A 58 -0.77 -24.74 -6.66
N ARG A 59 -1.36 -23.82 -7.45
CA ARG A 59 -0.73 -23.31 -8.70
C ARG A 59 0.51 -22.47 -8.42
N TRP A 60 0.42 -21.57 -7.44
CA TRP A 60 1.56 -20.74 -7.05
C TRP A 60 2.69 -21.57 -6.47
N GLU A 61 2.40 -22.53 -5.60
CA GLU A 61 3.39 -23.44 -5.02
C GLU A 61 4.07 -24.29 -6.09
N SER A 62 3.31 -24.82 -7.05
CA SER A 62 3.87 -25.59 -8.16
C SER A 62 4.85 -24.75 -9.00
N LEU A 63 4.46 -23.52 -9.37
CA LEU A 63 5.33 -22.60 -10.09
C LEU A 63 6.59 -22.23 -9.29
N ARG A 64 6.43 -21.90 -8.01
CA ARG A 64 7.52 -21.47 -7.14
C ARG A 64 8.51 -22.59 -6.87
N ARG A 65 8.04 -23.82 -6.70
CA ARG A 65 8.89 -25.01 -6.57
C ARG A 65 9.73 -25.22 -7.82
N LEU A 66 9.12 -25.13 -9.01
CA LEU A 66 9.87 -25.23 -10.26
C LEU A 66 10.91 -24.11 -10.39
N ALA A 67 10.53 -22.87 -10.14
CA ALA A 67 11.46 -21.72 -10.21
C ALA A 67 12.62 -21.85 -9.21
N ALA A 68 12.33 -22.35 -8.00
CA ALA A 68 13.33 -22.68 -6.98
C ALA A 68 14.31 -23.75 -7.48
N GLU A 69 13.81 -24.91 -7.92
CA GLU A 69 14.63 -26.00 -8.44
C GLU A 69 15.54 -25.55 -9.59
N GLN A 70 15.01 -24.76 -10.53
CA GLN A 70 15.81 -24.21 -11.64
C GLN A 70 16.88 -23.22 -11.15
N TYR A 71 16.54 -22.33 -10.22
CA TYR A 71 17.49 -21.39 -9.63
C TYR A 71 18.64 -22.13 -8.92
N GLU A 72 18.31 -23.12 -8.08
CA GLU A 72 19.29 -23.93 -7.36
C GLU A 72 20.17 -24.72 -8.31
N TRP A 73 19.59 -25.32 -9.34
CA TRP A 73 20.35 -26.04 -10.37
C TRP A 73 21.34 -25.11 -11.08
N LEU A 74 20.90 -23.94 -11.55
CA LEU A 74 21.77 -22.98 -12.25
C LEU A 74 22.91 -22.50 -11.35
N VAL A 75 22.61 -22.13 -10.10
CA VAL A 75 23.62 -21.70 -9.14
C VAL A 75 24.59 -22.84 -8.80
N GLY A 76 24.11 -24.07 -8.67
CA GLY A 76 24.93 -25.26 -8.40
C GLY A 76 25.85 -25.65 -9.56
N HIS A 77 25.63 -25.09 -10.75
CA HIS A 77 26.48 -25.26 -11.93
C HIS A 77 27.25 -23.97 -12.29
N ASP A 78 27.51 -23.11 -11.30
CA ASP A 78 28.31 -21.88 -11.41
C ASP A 78 27.79 -20.87 -12.46
N VAL A 79 26.51 -20.94 -12.83
CA VAL A 79 25.89 -19.89 -13.65
C VAL A 79 25.86 -18.59 -12.87
N ALA A 80 26.21 -17.48 -13.53
CA ALA A 80 26.22 -16.16 -12.91
C ALA A 80 24.89 -15.86 -12.21
N ARG A 81 24.94 -15.47 -10.93
CA ARG A 81 23.74 -15.27 -10.09
C ARG A 81 22.74 -14.28 -10.67
N GLU A 82 23.25 -13.28 -11.40
CA GLU A 82 22.39 -12.30 -12.06
C GLU A 82 21.54 -12.89 -13.20
N LEU A 83 22.03 -13.95 -13.85
CA LEU A 83 21.32 -14.75 -14.85
C LEU A 83 20.45 -15.82 -14.19
N ALA A 84 20.95 -16.50 -13.17
CA ALA A 84 20.21 -17.58 -12.51
C ALA A 84 18.86 -17.10 -11.93
N ARG A 85 18.80 -15.87 -11.43
CA ARG A 85 17.62 -15.33 -10.75
C ARG A 85 16.53 -14.75 -11.65
N ILE A 86 16.72 -14.67 -12.97
CA ILE A 86 15.84 -13.86 -13.85
C ILE A 86 14.40 -14.37 -13.89
N ASP A 87 14.20 -15.67 -13.66
CA ASP A 87 12.89 -16.32 -13.65
C ASP A 87 12.28 -16.46 -12.25
N LEU A 88 12.95 -15.95 -11.20
CA LEU A 88 12.33 -15.90 -9.87
C LEU A 88 11.12 -14.95 -9.90
N PRO A 89 9.97 -15.37 -9.36
CA PRO A 89 8.73 -14.60 -9.47
C PRO A 89 8.81 -13.30 -8.66
N LEU A 90 8.00 -12.31 -9.03
CA LEU A 90 7.86 -11.03 -8.30
C LEU A 90 7.38 -11.16 -6.85
N SER A 91 6.86 -12.34 -6.48
CA SER A 91 6.48 -12.66 -5.10
C SER A 91 7.66 -13.00 -4.20
N THR A 92 8.87 -13.14 -4.75
CA THR A 92 10.09 -13.38 -3.96
C THR A 92 10.33 -12.20 -3.02
N TYR A 93 10.47 -12.48 -1.74
CA TYR A 93 10.78 -11.46 -0.75
C TYR A 93 12.19 -10.90 -0.97
N THR A 94 12.34 -9.63 -0.60
CA THR A 94 13.60 -8.90 -0.58
C THR A 94 13.66 -8.13 0.72
N GLN A 95 14.85 -7.65 1.07
CA GLN A 95 15.07 -6.83 2.24
C GLN A 95 15.91 -5.62 1.87
N TRP A 96 15.64 -4.50 2.54
CA TRP A 96 16.43 -3.29 2.37
C TRP A 96 16.45 -2.47 3.65
N TYR A 97 17.47 -1.64 3.77
CA TYR A 97 17.43 -0.48 4.65
C TYR A 97 16.78 0.67 3.92
N TRP A 98 15.83 1.35 4.57
CA TRP A 98 15.15 2.52 4.04
C TRP A 98 15.22 3.67 5.03
N LYS A 99 15.73 4.81 4.57
CA LYS A 99 15.85 6.05 5.35
C LYS A 99 15.14 7.17 4.62
N ILE A 100 14.27 7.88 5.33
CA ILE A 100 13.49 9.00 4.83
C ILE A 100 13.29 10.01 5.97
N ASP A 101 13.21 11.30 5.65
CA ASP A 101 12.83 12.32 6.63
C ASP A 101 11.31 12.32 6.88
N LEU A 102 10.89 13.00 7.94
CA LEU A 102 9.49 13.00 8.38
C LEU A 102 8.54 13.63 7.36
N HIS A 103 8.94 14.71 6.69
CA HIS A 103 8.08 15.38 5.71
C HIS A 103 7.77 14.47 4.53
N ASN A 104 8.81 13.85 3.96
CA ASN A 104 8.65 12.92 2.84
C ASN A 104 7.99 11.60 3.28
N LEU A 105 8.14 11.20 4.55
CA LEU A 105 7.42 10.07 5.11
C LEU A 105 5.91 10.32 5.14
N PHE A 106 5.45 11.51 5.51
CA PHE A 106 4.02 11.83 5.44
C PHE A 106 3.49 11.76 4.02
N HIS A 107 4.22 12.28 3.04
CA HIS A 107 3.83 12.11 1.64
C HIS A 107 3.76 10.64 1.23
N PHE A 108 4.72 9.81 1.65
CA PHE A 108 4.68 8.36 1.45
C PHE A 108 3.41 7.76 2.06
N LEU A 109 3.10 8.08 3.32
CA LEU A 109 1.94 7.53 4.02
C LEU A 109 0.63 7.98 3.37
N THR A 110 0.50 9.25 2.97
CA THR A 110 -0.71 9.76 2.30
C THR A 110 -1.05 8.94 1.06
N VAL A 111 -0.06 8.58 0.23
CA VAL A 111 -0.33 7.83 -1.01
C VAL A 111 -0.28 6.30 -0.85
N ARG A 112 0.25 5.79 0.26
CA ARG A 112 0.43 4.34 0.50
C ARG A 112 -0.48 3.75 1.56
N ALA A 113 -1.01 4.55 2.48
CA ALA A 113 -2.10 4.16 3.36
C ALA A 113 -3.48 4.37 2.70
N ASP A 114 -3.54 5.10 1.58
CA ASP A 114 -4.77 5.34 0.82
C ASP A 114 -5.47 4.03 0.40
N PRO A 115 -6.81 3.89 0.55
CA PRO A 115 -7.55 2.70 0.17
C PRO A 115 -7.39 2.26 -1.30
N HIS A 116 -7.07 3.20 -2.20
CA HIS A 116 -6.83 2.93 -3.62
C HIS A 116 -5.46 2.30 -3.87
N ALA A 117 -4.49 2.45 -2.97
CA ALA A 117 -3.20 1.78 -3.08
C ALA A 117 -3.37 0.26 -3.00
N GLN A 118 -2.46 -0.49 -3.61
CA GLN A 118 -2.49 -1.95 -3.56
C GLN A 118 -2.39 -2.43 -2.10
N HIS A 119 -3.20 -3.42 -1.71
CA HIS A 119 -3.31 -3.88 -0.33
C HIS A 119 -1.95 -4.19 0.32
N GLU A 120 -1.07 -4.90 -0.38
CA GLU A 120 0.22 -5.31 0.17
C GLU A 120 1.05 -4.11 0.65
N ILE A 121 1.13 -3.01 -0.12
CA ILE A 121 1.87 -1.82 0.32
C ILE A 121 1.13 -1.05 1.42
N ARG A 122 -0.21 -1.11 1.47
CA ARG A 122 -0.99 -0.52 2.55
C ARG A 122 -0.70 -1.17 3.89
N VAL A 123 -0.52 -2.49 3.93
CA VAL A 123 -0.15 -3.21 5.16
C VAL A 123 1.18 -2.68 5.72
N PHE A 124 2.19 -2.49 4.87
CA PHE A 124 3.45 -1.85 5.30
C PHE A 124 3.25 -0.40 5.75
N ALA A 125 2.50 0.41 4.99
CA ALA A 125 2.23 1.80 5.34
C ALA A 125 1.53 1.93 6.69
N ARG A 126 0.56 1.05 6.99
CA ARG A 126 -0.15 1.03 8.28
C ARG A 126 0.78 0.76 9.44
N VAL A 127 1.69 -0.21 9.31
CA VAL A 127 2.69 -0.51 10.35
C VAL A 127 3.61 0.69 10.56
N ILE A 128 4.09 1.32 9.48
CA ILE A 128 4.96 2.50 9.56
C ILE A 128 4.24 3.69 10.21
N ALA A 129 2.98 3.93 9.84
CA ALA A 129 2.14 4.95 10.44
C ALA A 129 1.95 4.71 11.95
N GLY A 130 1.70 3.48 12.38
CA GLY A 130 1.59 3.14 13.80
C GLY A 130 2.90 3.24 14.58
N MET A 131 4.05 3.03 13.92
CA MET A 131 5.36 3.36 14.50
C MET A 131 5.53 4.86 14.64
N LEU A 132 5.16 5.63 13.61
CA LEU A 132 5.26 7.08 13.60
C LEU A 132 4.37 7.73 14.66
N LYS A 133 3.13 7.23 14.84
CA LYS A 133 2.22 7.65 15.92
C LYS A 133 2.87 7.59 17.29
N ARG A 134 3.72 6.59 17.55
CA ARG A 134 4.46 6.45 18.81
C ARG A 134 5.69 7.35 18.90
N VAL A 135 6.36 7.62 17.77
CA VAL A 135 7.63 8.39 17.74
C VAL A 135 7.40 9.90 17.69
N ALA A 136 6.42 10.36 16.92
CA ALA A 136 6.12 11.78 16.70
C ALA A 136 4.60 12.05 16.73
N PRO A 137 3.94 11.88 17.89
CA PRO A 137 2.48 11.87 18.00
C PRO A 137 1.81 13.16 17.52
N LEU A 138 2.38 14.34 17.85
CA LEU A 138 1.80 15.63 17.44
C LEU A 138 1.85 15.84 15.91
N SER A 139 2.96 15.43 15.28
CA SER A 139 3.07 15.49 13.82
C SER A 139 2.17 14.46 13.14
N PHE A 140 2.02 13.28 13.76
CA PHE A 140 1.12 12.24 13.28
C PHE A 140 -0.35 12.70 13.32
N GLU A 141 -0.78 13.30 14.44
CA GLU A 141 -2.12 13.88 14.59
C GLU A 141 -2.38 14.95 13.51
N ALA A 142 -1.44 15.88 13.31
CA ALA A 142 -1.56 16.88 12.24
C ALA A 142 -1.66 16.24 10.84
N TRP A 143 -0.90 15.18 10.55
CA TRP A 143 -1.05 14.45 9.29
C TRP A 143 -2.41 13.77 9.17
N VAL A 144 -2.93 13.18 10.26
CA VAL A 144 -4.28 12.59 10.26
C VAL A 144 -5.31 13.65 9.94
N ASP A 145 -5.28 14.79 10.63
CA ASP A 145 -6.31 15.83 10.52
C ASP A 145 -6.29 16.55 9.18
N TYR A 146 -5.09 16.91 8.70
CA TYR A 146 -4.97 17.82 7.55
C TYR A 146 -4.72 17.08 6.22
N GLU A 147 -4.15 15.88 6.25
CA GLU A 147 -3.72 15.17 5.04
C GLU A 147 -4.48 13.85 4.83
N PHE A 148 -4.50 12.94 5.82
CA PHE A 148 -5.08 11.61 5.65
C PHE A 148 -6.62 11.62 5.74
N ARG A 149 -7.16 12.35 6.71
CA ARG A 149 -8.62 12.58 6.84
C ARG A 149 -9.08 13.88 6.20
N GLY A 150 -8.14 14.75 5.84
CA GLY A 150 -8.39 15.95 5.07
C GLY A 150 -8.61 15.65 3.58
N THR A 151 -9.22 16.59 2.87
CA THR A 151 -9.24 16.57 1.42
C THR A 151 -9.23 17.99 0.87
N HIS A 152 -8.57 18.18 -0.28
CA HIS A 152 -8.59 19.46 -0.96
C HIS A 152 -9.90 19.65 -1.72
N LEU A 153 -10.50 20.83 -1.50
CA LEU A 153 -11.64 21.31 -2.25
C LEU A 153 -11.18 22.39 -3.23
N SER A 154 -11.52 22.19 -4.50
CA SER A 154 -11.31 23.18 -5.55
C SER A 154 -12.17 24.41 -5.32
N ARG A 155 -11.86 25.49 -6.04
CA ARG A 155 -12.65 26.74 -6.02
C ARG A 155 -14.15 26.48 -6.24
N GLY A 156 -14.49 25.64 -7.22
CA GLY A 156 -15.89 25.37 -7.56
C GLY A 156 -16.58 24.47 -6.53
N GLU A 157 -15.87 23.51 -5.95
CA GLU A 157 -16.37 22.66 -4.86
C GLU A 157 -16.69 23.51 -3.61
N LEU A 158 -15.78 24.42 -3.23
CA LEU A 158 -16.02 25.34 -2.12
C LEU A 158 -17.20 26.27 -2.38
N GLU A 159 -17.37 26.77 -3.60
CA GLU A 159 -18.50 27.63 -3.96
C GLU A 159 -19.83 26.88 -3.87
N ALA A 160 -19.86 25.60 -4.26
CA ALA A 160 -21.03 24.76 -4.08
C ALA A 160 -21.39 24.61 -2.59
N LEU A 161 -20.40 24.36 -1.73
CA LEU A 161 -20.62 24.24 -0.28
C LEU A 161 -21.10 25.56 0.34
N ARG A 162 -20.58 26.71 -0.09
CA ARG A 162 -21.04 28.04 0.38
C ARG A 162 -22.49 28.36 0.01
N ARG A 163 -23.07 27.68 -0.98
CA ARG A 163 -24.51 27.79 -1.28
C ARG A 163 -25.37 27.00 -0.30
N LEU A 164 -24.81 25.92 0.27
CA LEU A 164 -25.49 25.03 1.21
C LEU A 164 -25.26 25.42 2.67
N VAL A 165 -24.13 26.06 2.98
CA VAL A 165 -23.71 26.39 4.35
C VAL A 165 -23.62 27.90 4.53
N GLY A 166 -24.35 28.43 5.51
CA GLY A 166 -24.24 29.81 5.99
C GLY A 166 -23.31 29.90 7.21
N VAL A 167 -22.91 31.14 7.55
CA VAL A 167 -22.15 31.46 8.76
C VAL A 167 -22.99 32.45 9.56
N ALA A 168 -23.38 32.07 10.78
CA ALA A 168 -24.19 32.87 11.68
C ALA A 168 -23.75 32.62 13.13
N ASP A 169 -23.74 33.67 13.96
CA ASP A 169 -23.40 33.60 15.39
C ASP A 169 -22.07 32.87 15.71
N GLY A 170 -21.06 33.03 14.85
CA GLY A 170 -19.76 32.37 15.00
C GLY A 170 -19.76 30.86 14.68
N GLY A 171 -20.86 30.31 14.17
CA GLY A 171 -21.03 28.91 13.77
C GLY A 171 -21.42 28.75 12.29
N LEU A 172 -21.73 27.50 11.92
CA LEU A 172 -22.22 27.13 10.60
C LEU A 172 -23.71 26.76 10.68
N GLU A 173 -24.51 27.21 9.72
CA GLU A 173 -25.93 26.85 9.59
C GLU A 173 -26.21 26.24 8.21
N ALA A 174 -27.16 25.31 8.15
CA ALA A 174 -27.60 24.73 6.89
C ALA A 174 -28.62 25.65 6.22
N ARG A 175 -28.42 25.97 4.94
CA ARG A 175 -29.40 26.68 4.11
C ARG A 175 -30.36 25.67 3.49
N PRO A 176 -31.66 25.99 3.34
CA PRO A 176 -32.64 25.14 2.66
C PRO A 176 -32.45 25.21 1.13
N ALA A 177 -31.28 24.78 0.65
CA ALA A 177 -30.88 24.82 -0.74
C ALA A 177 -30.42 23.43 -1.20
N ARG A 178 -30.48 23.22 -2.51
CA ARG A 178 -29.88 22.06 -3.19
C ARG A 178 -29.03 22.60 -4.32
N VAL A 179 -27.82 22.06 -4.48
CA VAL A 179 -26.97 22.34 -5.64
C VAL A 179 -27.07 21.15 -6.60
N SER A 180 -27.69 21.36 -7.75
CA SER A 180 -27.86 20.32 -8.78
C SER A 180 -26.56 20.07 -9.56
N ARG A 181 -26.50 18.98 -10.33
CA ARG A 181 -25.36 18.69 -11.21
C ARG A 181 -25.18 19.77 -12.27
N GLU A 182 -26.28 20.35 -12.77
CA GLU A 182 -26.27 21.47 -13.71
C GLU A 182 -25.72 22.74 -13.07
N GLU A 183 -25.99 22.97 -11.78
CA GLU A 183 -25.41 24.08 -11.02
C GLU A 183 -23.93 23.89 -10.75
N LEU A 184 -23.50 22.68 -10.39
CA LEU A 184 -22.08 22.35 -10.25
C LEU A 184 -21.35 22.55 -11.59
N ALA A 185 -21.95 22.17 -12.72
CA ALA A 185 -21.40 22.42 -14.05
C ALA A 185 -21.29 23.93 -14.34
N ARG A 186 -22.28 24.74 -13.93
CA ARG A 186 -22.23 26.21 -14.03
C ARG A 186 -21.13 26.84 -13.15
N LEU A 187 -20.70 26.16 -12.08
CA LEU A 187 -19.55 26.54 -11.24
C LEU A 187 -18.20 26.16 -11.87
N GLY A 188 -18.22 25.48 -13.02
CA GLY A 188 -17.03 25.11 -13.79
C GLY A 188 -16.49 23.71 -13.49
N LEU A 189 -17.24 22.87 -12.75
CA LEU A 189 -16.85 21.48 -12.53
C LEU A 189 -17.18 20.64 -13.76
N SER A 190 -16.22 19.84 -14.21
CA SER A 190 -16.44 18.77 -15.17
C SER A 190 -17.29 17.64 -14.58
N LYS A 191 -17.82 16.75 -15.44
CA LYS A 191 -18.55 15.56 -14.98
C LYS A 191 -17.75 14.72 -13.98
N ARG A 192 -16.44 14.61 -14.18
CA ARG A 192 -15.56 13.85 -13.30
C ARG A 192 -15.39 14.53 -11.95
N GLU A 193 -15.12 15.83 -11.93
CA GLU A 193 -14.99 16.61 -10.67
C GLU A 193 -16.29 16.62 -9.87
N ILE A 194 -17.45 16.58 -10.54
CA ILE A 194 -18.75 16.43 -9.88
C ILE A 194 -18.82 15.08 -9.15
N GLU A 195 -18.48 13.97 -9.81
CA GLU A 195 -18.46 12.65 -9.14
C GLU A 195 -17.44 12.61 -8.00
N GLU A 196 -16.27 13.23 -8.17
CA GLU A 196 -15.24 13.31 -7.13
C GLU A 196 -15.74 14.11 -5.91
N LEU A 197 -16.41 15.25 -6.10
CA LEU A 197 -17.01 16.01 -5.01
C LEU A 197 -18.07 15.19 -4.27
N LEU A 198 -18.97 14.53 -5.01
CA LEU A 198 -20.02 13.70 -4.40
C LEU A 198 -19.40 12.55 -3.60
N ALA A 199 -18.34 11.91 -4.11
CA ALA A 199 -17.62 10.87 -3.39
C ALA A 199 -16.93 11.41 -2.13
N LYS A 200 -16.23 12.56 -2.21
CA LYS A 200 -15.59 13.22 -1.06
C LYS A 200 -16.58 13.50 0.08
N LEU A 201 -17.80 13.90 -0.24
CA LEU A 201 -18.82 14.25 0.74
C LEU A 201 -19.65 13.04 1.22
N ALA A 202 -19.78 11.99 0.41
CA ALA A 202 -20.57 10.81 0.74
C ALA A 202 -19.85 9.82 1.67
N SER A 203 -18.52 9.79 1.65
CA SER A 203 -17.73 8.90 2.49
C SER A 203 -16.61 9.66 3.18
N SER A 204 -16.57 9.60 4.52
CA SER A 204 -15.37 9.96 5.25
C SER A 204 -14.27 8.93 4.97
N PRO A 205 -12.99 9.33 4.84
CA PRO A 205 -11.89 8.39 4.98
C PRO A 205 -12.07 7.60 6.28
N GLY A 206 -11.82 6.28 6.20
CA GLY A 206 -12.17 5.35 7.26
C GLY A 206 -11.54 5.69 8.61
N ASP A 207 -12.17 5.21 9.70
CA ASP A 207 -11.75 5.41 11.09
C ASP A 207 -10.49 4.60 11.45
N GLU A 208 -9.49 4.54 10.58
CA GLU A 208 -8.22 3.90 10.90
C GLU A 208 -7.51 4.70 12.00
N ASP A 209 -7.20 4.00 13.09
CA ASP A 209 -6.49 4.52 14.28
C ASP A 209 -4.97 4.30 14.20
N PHE A 210 -4.52 3.49 13.25
CA PHE A 210 -3.14 3.03 13.06
C PHE A 210 -2.51 2.39 14.30
N ASP A 211 -3.32 1.85 15.21
CA ASP A 211 -2.76 1.19 16.38
C ASP A 211 -2.05 -0.10 15.99
N LEU A 212 -0.87 -0.29 16.60
CA LEU A 212 -0.10 -1.51 16.40
C LEU A 212 -0.49 -2.54 17.45
N ASP A 213 -0.88 -3.71 16.99
CA ASP A 213 -0.92 -4.91 17.80
C ASP A 213 0.52 -5.41 18.05
N LEU A 214 1.07 -5.03 19.19
CA LEU A 214 2.42 -5.43 19.58
C LEU A 214 2.50 -6.92 19.98
N SER A 215 1.36 -7.59 20.21
CA SER A 215 1.36 -9.03 20.51
C SER A 215 1.71 -9.89 19.30
N ALA A 216 1.41 -9.40 18.09
CA ALA A 216 1.80 -10.00 16.83
C ALA A 216 3.26 -9.69 16.43
N ALA A 217 3.93 -8.76 17.11
CA ALA A 217 5.29 -8.36 16.76
C ALA A 217 6.28 -9.52 16.91
N ARG A 218 7.30 -9.52 16.05
CA ARG A 218 8.43 -10.45 16.10
C ARG A 218 9.74 -9.66 16.10
N PRO A 219 10.77 -10.13 16.82
CA PRO A 219 12.06 -9.46 16.84
C PRO A 219 12.73 -9.57 15.46
N ALA A 220 13.64 -8.64 15.13
CA ALA A 220 14.30 -8.62 13.84
C ALA A 220 15.08 -9.92 13.55
N GLU A 221 15.63 -10.55 14.58
CA GLU A 221 16.37 -11.80 14.51
C GLU A 221 15.49 -12.98 14.07
N HIS A 222 14.17 -12.93 14.33
CA HIS A 222 13.24 -13.94 13.84
C HIS A 222 13.20 -13.93 12.31
N PHE A 223 12.99 -12.76 11.71
CA PHE A 223 12.95 -12.59 10.26
C PHE A 223 14.31 -12.84 9.61
N ALA A 224 15.41 -12.46 10.27
CA ALA A 224 16.76 -12.76 9.80
C ALA A 224 17.00 -14.27 9.67
N ARG A 225 16.60 -15.06 10.69
CA ARG A 225 16.70 -16.53 10.64
C ARG A 225 15.81 -17.15 9.58
N GLU A 226 14.59 -16.64 9.40
CA GLU A 226 13.67 -17.14 8.37
C GLU A 226 14.24 -16.91 6.96
N MET A 227 14.77 -15.72 6.70
CA MET A 227 15.44 -15.39 5.44
C MET A 227 16.67 -16.25 5.21
N GLU A 228 17.54 -16.41 6.22
CA GLU A 228 18.74 -17.24 6.12
C GLU A 228 18.42 -18.71 5.84
N ALA A 229 17.39 -19.25 6.51
CA ALA A 229 16.94 -20.62 6.31
C ALA A 229 16.40 -20.88 4.89
N ALA A 230 15.85 -19.84 4.24
CA ALA A 230 15.35 -19.91 2.87
C ALA A 230 16.43 -19.73 1.80
N VAL A 231 17.68 -19.43 2.16
CA VAL A 231 18.77 -19.33 1.18
C VAL A 231 19.18 -20.73 0.70
N PRO A 232 19.28 -20.96 -0.62
CA PRO A 232 19.74 -22.22 -1.16
C PRO A 232 21.08 -22.68 -0.61
N ARG A 233 21.15 -23.95 -0.19
CA ARG A 233 22.38 -24.62 0.22
C ARG A 233 22.95 -25.36 -0.97
N VAL A 234 23.55 -24.60 -1.89
CA VAL A 234 24.37 -25.15 -2.95
C VAL A 234 25.73 -25.54 -2.37
N ASP A 235 26.08 -26.83 -2.49
CA ASP A 235 27.42 -27.32 -2.12
C ASP A 235 28.45 -26.58 -2.97
N ARG A 236 29.20 -25.67 -2.32
CA ARG A 236 30.37 -25.07 -2.94
C ARG A 236 31.46 -26.13 -2.93
N ARG A 237 31.64 -26.81 -4.06
CA ARG A 237 32.88 -27.56 -4.30
C ARG A 237 34.08 -26.63 -4.33
#